data_AF-A0A0B4EXF4-F1
#
_entry.id   AF-A0A0B4EXF4-F1
#
_cell.length_a   1.000
_cell.length_b   1.000
_cell.length_c   1.000
_cell.angle_alpha   90.00
_cell.angle_beta   90.00
_cell.angle_gamma   90.00
#
_symmetry.space_group_name_H-M   'P 1'
#
loop_
_entity.id
_entity.type
_entity.pdbx_description
1 polymer ?
#
loop_
_entity_poly.entity_id
_entity_poly.type
_entity_poly.pdbx_seq_one_letter_code
_entity_poly.pdbx_strand_id
1 'polypeptide(L)'
;MKYLILTHGHGDHIDGVHEFLKRFPQAKLYIGKEEQEFLSNPNLNLNAYISGENFEYHGEIFVVQGGDMVGEFLVLDTPGHTIGSKSFYHKDSKILMAGDTLFYHSYGRFDLPTGSQHQLVESLKKLCSLPEDTIVYNGHTEETTIGEEKEFLGFRRI
;
A
#
# COMPACT_ATOMS: atom_id res chain seq x y z
N MET A 1 13.78 0.97 15.92
CA MET A 1 13.10 0.80 14.62
C MET A 1 13.85 1.61 13.57
N LYS A 2 13.96 1.13 12.32
CA LYS A 2 14.73 1.82 11.25
C LYS A 2 13.85 2.42 10.15
N TYR A 3 12.72 1.78 9.85
CA TYR A 3 11.86 2.11 8.73
C TYR A 3 10.42 2.27 9.22
N LEU A 4 9.72 3.25 8.67
CA LEU A 4 8.26 3.35 8.65
C LEU A 4 7.88 3.43 7.18
N ILE A 5 7.13 2.46 6.68
CA ILE A 5 6.85 2.33 5.24
C ILE A 5 5.34 2.35 5.07
N LEU A 6 4.85 3.29 4.24
CA LEU A 6 3.45 3.41 3.91
C LEU A 6 3.19 2.77 2.54
N THR A 7 2.18 1.91 2.48
CA THR A 7 1.67 1.36 1.21
C THR A 7 0.95 2.44 0.41
N HIS A 8 0.21 3.31 1.09
CA HIS A 8 -0.46 4.47 0.54
C HIS A 8 -0.79 5.49 1.64
N GLY A 9 -1.31 6.65 1.24
CA GLY A 9 -1.52 7.81 2.10
C GLY A 9 -2.94 8.03 2.64
N HIS A 10 -3.80 7.02 2.77
CA HIS A 10 -5.10 7.22 3.44
C HIS A 10 -4.97 7.25 4.97
N GLY A 11 -5.90 7.97 5.62
CA GLY A 11 -5.89 8.30 7.05
C GLY A 11 -5.70 7.11 7.97
N ASP A 12 -6.44 6.05 7.73
CA ASP A 12 -6.39 4.79 8.49
C ASP A 12 -5.04 4.06 8.39
N HIS A 13 -4.16 4.44 7.46
CA HIS A 13 -2.78 3.94 7.33
C HIS A 13 -1.71 4.94 7.80
N ILE A 14 -2.07 6.21 8.05
CA ILE A 14 -1.10 7.28 8.39
C ILE A 14 -1.33 7.95 9.74
N ASP A 15 -2.50 7.79 10.38
CA ASP A 15 -2.87 8.51 11.61
C ASP A 15 -1.84 8.30 12.75
N GLY A 16 -1.21 7.13 12.80
CA GLY A 16 -0.17 6.79 13.76
C GLY A 16 1.24 7.32 13.48
N VAL A 17 1.49 7.99 12.34
CA VAL A 17 2.84 8.40 11.90
C VAL A 17 3.53 9.31 12.93
N HIS A 18 2.80 10.30 13.47
CA HIS A 18 3.37 11.25 14.43
C HIS A 18 3.88 10.56 15.70
N GLU A 19 3.04 9.73 16.31
CA GLU A 19 3.39 9.02 17.54
C GLU A 19 4.50 7.99 17.30
N PHE A 20 4.49 7.33 16.13
CA PHE A 20 5.56 6.40 15.76
C PHE A 20 6.92 7.09 15.65
N LEU A 21 6.99 8.22 14.91
CA LEU A 21 8.24 8.95 14.70
C LEU A 21 8.72 9.65 15.97
N LYS A 22 7.81 10.08 16.85
CA LYS A 22 8.17 10.55 18.20
C LYS A 22 8.84 9.45 19.03
N ARG A 23 8.34 8.21 18.93
CA ARG A 23 8.90 7.06 19.66
C ARG A 23 10.19 6.52 19.03
N PHE A 24 10.33 6.66 17.71
CA PHE A 24 11.48 6.18 16.94
C PHE A 24 12.01 7.30 16.03
N PRO A 25 12.65 8.33 16.60
CA PRO A 25 13.06 9.54 15.85
C PRO A 25 14.12 9.28 14.77
N GLN A 26 14.79 8.13 14.80
CA GLN A 26 15.73 7.69 13.77
C GLN A 26 15.07 6.94 12.60
N ALA A 27 13.79 6.61 12.71
CA ALA A 27 13.09 5.88 11.66
C ALA A 27 12.86 6.81 10.46
N LYS A 28 13.08 6.26 9.26
CA LYS A 28 12.84 6.97 8.01
C LYS A 28 11.44 6.62 7.50
N LEU A 29 10.64 7.65 7.23
CA LEU A 29 9.30 7.51 6.64
C LEU A 29 9.41 7.38 5.12
N TYR A 30 8.91 6.27 4.58
CA TYR A 30 8.86 5.99 3.15
C TYR A 30 7.41 6.00 2.65
N ILE A 31 7.19 6.58 1.47
CA ILE A 31 5.90 6.57 0.77
C ILE A 31 6.13 6.55 -0.75
N GLY A 32 5.13 6.11 -1.51
CA GLY A 32 5.14 6.24 -2.97
C GLY A 32 5.37 7.68 -3.42
N LYS A 33 6.22 7.88 -4.43
CA LYS A 33 6.54 9.21 -4.97
C LYS A 33 5.30 10.02 -5.35
N GLU A 34 4.30 9.36 -5.91
CA GLU A 34 3.05 9.98 -6.35
C GLU A 34 2.13 10.42 -5.19
N GLU A 35 2.42 10.02 -3.95
CA GLU A 35 1.58 10.28 -2.78
C GLU A 35 2.24 11.13 -1.71
N GLN A 36 3.39 11.74 -2.00
CA GLN A 36 4.04 12.65 -1.04
C GLN A 36 3.07 13.72 -0.55
N GLU A 37 2.18 14.24 -1.42
CA GLU A 37 1.19 15.25 -1.08
C GLU A 37 0.10 14.73 -0.11
N PHE A 38 -0.20 13.43 -0.09
CA PHE A 38 -1.22 12.87 0.79
C PHE A 38 -0.87 13.11 2.26
N LEU A 39 0.43 13.11 2.59
CA LEU A 39 0.89 13.39 3.95
C LEU A 39 0.67 14.83 4.39
N SER A 40 0.42 15.76 3.48
CA SER A 40 0.19 17.19 3.78
C SER A 40 -1.17 17.72 3.32
N ASN A 41 -2.01 16.90 2.69
CA ASN A 41 -3.30 17.32 2.12
C ASN A 41 -4.46 16.47 2.67
N PRO A 42 -5.22 16.98 3.65
CA PRO A 42 -6.35 16.28 4.26
C PRO A 42 -7.46 15.85 3.28
N ASN A 43 -7.60 16.55 2.15
CA ASN A 43 -8.61 16.19 1.13
C ASN A 43 -8.20 14.93 0.33
N LEU A 44 -6.91 14.62 0.29
CA LEU A 44 -6.39 13.40 -0.36
C LEU A 44 -6.31 12.25 0.65
N ASN A 45 -5.82 12.50 1.87
CA ASN A 45 -5.68 11.42 2.86
C ASN A 45 -6.98 11.03 3.56
N LEU A 46 -8.00 11.89 3.58
CA LEU A 46 -9.31 11.60 4.15
C LEU A 46 -9.32 11.29 5.66
N ASN A 47 -8.28 11.66 6.41
CA ASN A 47 -8.17 11.29 7.83
C ASN A 47 -9.35 11.77 8.68
N ALA A 48 -9.92 12.93 8.38
CA ALA A 48 -11.07 13.46 9.10
C ALA A 48 -12.32 12.56 9.00
N TYR A 49 -12.46 11.77 7.93
CA TYR A 49 -13.55 10.78 7.80
C TYR A 49 -13.33 9.52 8.63
N ILE A 50 -12.09 9.29 9.09
CA ILE A 50 -11.68 8.13 9.89
C ILE A 50 -11.64 8.49 11.38
N SER A 51 -10.86 9.51 11.74
CA SER A 51 -10.58 9.89 13.14
C SER A 51 -11.37 11.11 13.62
N GLY A 52 -12.00 11.86 12.70
CA GLY A 52 -12.61 13.16 13.00
C GLY A 52 -11.62 14.33 13.00
N GLU A 53 -10.33 14.08 12.77
CA GLU A 53 -9.28 15.09 12.76
C GLU A 53 -8.50 15.09 11.44
N ASN A 54 -8.10 16.29 10.98
CA ASN A 54 -7.22 16.39 9.82
C ASN A 54 -5.82 15.90 10.17
N PHE A 55 -5.22 15.15 9.25
CA PHE A 55 -3.81 14.75 9.34
C PHE A 55 -2.96 15.58 8.40
N GLU A 56 -1.84 16.09 8.93
CA GLU A 56 -0.74 16.65 8.15
C GLU A 56 0.60 16.28 8.78
N TYR A 57 1.60 15.98 7.95
CA TYR A 57 2.97 15.71 8.31
C TYR A 57 3.92 16.47 7.39
N HIS A 58 4.74 17.32 8.00
CA HIS A 58 5.67 18.25 7.31
C HIS A 58 7.15 17.90 7.55
N GLY A 59 7.43 16.70 8.09
CA GLY A 59 8.78 16.23 8.33
C GLY A 59 9.45 15.67 7.08
N GLU A 60 10.67 15.12 7.25
CA GLU A 60 11.38 14.47 6.14
C GLU A 60 10.62 13.21 5.67
N ILE A 61 10.51 13.08 4.34
CA ILE A 61 9.86 11.97 3.65
C ILE A 61 10.85 11.42 2.63
N PHE A 62 10.99 10.10 2.57
CA PHE A 62 11.73 9.40 1.53
C PHE A 62 10.75 8.80 0.53
N VAL A 63 10.92 9.09 -0.75
CA VAL A 63 10.03 8.59 -1.80
C VAL A 63 10.56 7.31 -2.42
N VAL A 64 9.66 6.41 -2.81
CA VAL A 64 9.98 5.17 -3.54
C VAL A 64 9.11 5.00 -4.79
N GLN A 65 9.64 4.24 -5.75
CA GLN A 65 8.99 3.86 -7.01
C GLN A 65 9.18 2.36 -7.29
N GLY A 66 8.42 1.81 -8.22
CA GLY A 66 8.54 0.42 -8.62
C GLY A 66 9.96 0.04 -9.05
N GLY A 67 10.45 -1.08 -8.53
CA GLY A 67 11.81 -1.56 -8.76
C GLY A 67 12.82 -1.14 -7.69
N ASP A 68 12.47 -0.20 -6.81
CA ASP A 68 13.31 0.14 -5.66
C ASP A 68 13.35 -0.99 -4.62
N MET A 69 14.33 -0.93 -3.73
CA MET A 69 14.45 -1.82 -2.57
C MET A 69 14.35 -1.01 -1.26
N VAL A 70 13.48 -1.43 -0.36
CA VAL A 70 13.42 -0.90 1.02
C VAL A 70 13.73 -2.05 1.98
N GLY A 71 14.95 -2.07 2.51
CA GLY A 71 15.46 -3.27 3.19
C GLY A 71 15.55 -4.43 2.20
N GLU A 72 14.88 -5.54 2.52
CA GLU A 72 14.84 -6.76 1.69
C GLU A 72 13.57 -6.84 0.81
N PHE A 73 12.71 -5.83 0.85
CA PHE A 73 11.47 -5.79 0.08
C PHE A 73 11.65 -5.05 -1.24
N LEU A 74 11.24 -5.70 -2.32
CA LEU A 74 11.07 -5.10 -3.65
C LEU A 74 9.79 -4.28 -3.68
N VAL A 75 9.88 -3.03 -4.10
CA VAL A 75 8.74 -2.14 -4.27
C VAL A 75 8.05 -2.43 -5.60
N LEU A 76 6.74 -2.65 -5.55
CA LEU A 76 5.88 -2.87 -6.70
C LEU A 76 4.85 -1.73 -6.79
N ASP A 77 4.79 -1.04 -7.94
CA ASP A 77 3.72 -0.06 -8.18
C ASP A 77 2.37 -0.74 -8.32
N THR A 78 1.42 -0.44 -7.44
CA THR A 78 0.07 -1.02 -7.48
C THR A 78 -1.01 0.06 -7.44
N PRO A 79 -0.98 1.04 -8.38
CA PRO A 79 -1.97 2.11 -8.41
C PRO A 79 -3.39 1.58 -8.67
N GLY A 80 -4.38 2.34 -8.25
CA GLY A 80 -5.79 2.08 -8.55
C GLY A 80 -6.69 2.26 -7.34
N HIS A 81 -6.27 1.78 -6.16
CA HIS A 81 -6.90 2.18 -4.90
C HIS A 81 -6.63 3.67 -4.64
N THR A 82 -5.36 4.04 -4.76
CA THR A 82 -4.86 5.41 -4.86
C THR A 82 -3.87 5.51 -6.03
N ILE A 83 -3.53 6.72 -6.46
CA ILE A 83 -2.64 6.94 -7.62
C ILE A 83 -1.21 6.43 -7.43
N GLY A 84 -0.73 6.32 -6.19
CA GLY A 84 0.64 5.91 -5.88
C GLY A 84 0.75 4.75 -4.89
N SER A 85 -0.34 4.01 -4.68
CA SER A 85 -0.34 2.76 -3.92
C SER A 85 0.85 1.87 -4.33
N LYS A 86 1.57 1.37 -3.33
CA LYS A 86 2.69 0.44 -3.47
C LYS A 86 2.41 -0.86 -2.71
N SER A 87 2.90 -1.96 -3.25
CA SER A 87 3.04 -3.23 -2.55
C SER A 87 4.51 -3.57 -2.34
N PHE A 88 4.83 -4.29 -1.27
CA PHE A 88 6.21 -4.64 -0.90
C PHE A 88 6.35 -6.15 -0.89
N TYR A 89 7.19 -6.67 -1.79
CA TYR A 89 7.38 -8.10 -1.99
C TYR A 89 8.73 -8.58 -1.47
N HIS A 90 8.72 -9.53 -0.55
CA HIS A 90 9.90 -10.22 -0.07
C HIS A 90 10.01 -11.58 -0.75
N LYS A 91 10.91 -11.67 -1.73
CA LYS A 91 11.01 -12.79 -2.66
C LYS A 91 11.34 -14.12 -1.98
N ASP A 92 12.28 -14.10 -1.03
CA ASP A 92 12.81 -15.34 -0.45
C ASP A 92 11.82 -16.00 0.53
N SER A 93 11.05 -15.19 1.26
CA SER A 93 10.00 -15.69 2.16
C SER A 93 8.63 -15.79 1.48
N LYS A 94 8.50 -15.35 0.23
CA LYS A 94 7.24 -15.28 -0.53
C LYS A 94 6.15 -14.55 0.24
N ILE A 95 6.49 -13.36 0.76
CA ILE A 95 5.54 -12.50 1.48
C ILE A 95 5.28 -11.24 0.65
N LEU A 96 4.02 -10.88 0.50
CA LEU A 96 3.57 -9.63 -0.11
C LEU A 96 2.82 -8.80 0.94
N MET A 97 3.27 -7.58 1.21
CA MET A 97 2.46 -6.56 1.86
C MET A 97 1.74 -5.75 0.79
N ALA A 98 0.44 -5.96 0.62
CA ALA A 98 -0.34 -5.43 -0.50
C ALA A 98 -1.06 -4.11 -0.20
N GLY A 99 -1.06 -3.67 1.07
CA GLY A 99 -1.90 -2.57 1.53
C GLY A 99 -3.35 -2.82 1.13
N ASP A 100 -3.95 -1.82 0.50
CA ASP A 100 -5.35 -1.84 0.07
C ASP A 100 -5.52 -2.18 -1.41
N THR A 101 -4.50 -2.78 -2.05
CA THR A 101 -4.63 -3.22 -3.44
C THR A 101 -5.43 -4.51 -3.53
N LEU A 102 -5.08 -5.52 -2.73
CA LEU A 102 -5.63 -6.88 -2.77
C LEU A 102 -6.00 -7.35 -1.36
N PHE A 103 -7.20 -7.91 -1.22
CA PHE A 103 -7.74 -8.43 0.04
C PHE A 103 -8.11 -9.91 -0.11
N TYR A 104 -8.49 -10.57 0.99
CA TYR A 104 -9.10 -11.88 0.92
C TYR A 104 -10.48 -11.79 0.22
N HIS A 105 -10.62 -12.48 -0.92
CA HIS A 105 -11.83 -12.50 -1.76
C HIS A 105 -12.41 -11.12 -2.07
N SER A 106 -11.52 -10.12 -2.21
CA SER A 106 -11.90 -8.72 -2.44
C SER A 106 -10.69 -7.91 -2.92
N TYR A 107 -10.89 -6.63 -3.18
CA TYR A 107 -9.86 -5.69 -3.61
C TYR A 107 -10.20 -4.28 -3.14
N GLY A 108 -9.22 -3.38 -3.22
CA GLY A 108 -9.35 -1.98 -2.83
C GLY A 108 -10.52 -1.26 -3.50
N ARG A 109 -11.12 -0.34 -2.76
CA ARG A 109 -12.01 0.66 -3.37
C ARG A 109 -11.26 1.53 -4.36
N PHE A 110 -11.90 1.94 -5.45
CA PHE A 110 -11.31 2.78 -6.50
C PHE A 110 -12.13 4.05 -6.77
N ASP A 111 -13.14 4.31 -5.94
CA ASP A 111 -14.11 5.41 -6.07
C ASP A 111 -13.75 6.64 -5.22
N LEU A 112 -12.66 6.57 -4.46
CA LEU A 112 -12.11 7.67 -3.66
C LEU A 112 -11.23 8.60 -4.53
N PRO A 113 -10.83 9.79 -4.04
CA PRO A 113 -9.94 10.67 -4.76
C PRO A 113 -8.71 9.94 -5.29
N THR A 114 -8.39 10.18 -6.57
CA THR A 114 -7.29 9.55 -7.32
C THR A 114 -7.46 8.05 -7.63
N GLY A 115 -8.52 7.42 -7.14
CA GLY A 115 -8.85 6.02 -7.45
C GLY A 115 -9.15 5.80 -8.93
N SER A 116 -8.84 4.60 -9.41
CA SER A 116 -8.95 4.22 -10.83
C SER A 116 -9.16 2.72 -10.97
N GLN A 117 -10.37 2.33 -11.40
CA GLN A 117 -10.71 0.92 -11.63
C GLN A 117 -9.78 0.27 -12.65
N HIS A 118 -9.45 0.98 -13.72
CA HIS A 118 -8.57 0.46 -14.77
C HIS A 118 -7.17 0.16 -14.22
N GLN A 119 -6.57 1.10 -13.48
CA GLN A 119 -5.26 0.87 -12.87
C GLN A 119 -5.30 -0.25 -11.83
N LEU A 120 -6.37 -0.32 -11.02
CA LEU A 120 -6.51 -1.36 -10.01
C LEU A 120 -6.52 -2.75 -10.65
N VAL A 121 -7.28 -2.94 -11.73
CA VAL A 121 -7.32 -4.22 -12.45
C VAL A 121 -5.94 -4.61 -12.99
N GLU A 122 -5.19 -3.67 -13.56
CA GLU A 122 -3.84 -3.95 -14.06
C GLU A 122 -2.86 -4.26 -12.91
N SER A 123 -2.99 -3.58 -11.77
CA SER A 123 -2.24 -3.87 -10.55
C SER A 123 -2.53 -5.26 -10.01
N LEU A 124 -3.82 -5.66 -9.95
CA LEU A 124 -4.23 -6.99 -9.52
C LEU A 124 -3.68 -8.08 -10.45
N LYS A 125 -3.74 -7.89 -11.78
CA LYS A 125 -3.12 -8.83 -12.74
C LYS A 125 -1.62 -8.96 -12.50
N LYS A 126 -0.93 -7.83 -12.25
CA LYS A 126 0.49 -7.82 -11.95
C LYS A 126 0.80 -8.62 -10.67
N LEU A 127 0.03 -8.41 -9.60
CA LEU A 127 0.20 -9.16 -8.36
C LEU A 127 -0.07 -10.66 -8.57
N CYS A 128 -1.09 -11.03 -9.34
CA CYS A 128 -1.40 -12.42 -9.68
C CYS A 128 -0.37 -13.12 -10.59
N SER A 129 0.67 -12.41 -11.05
CA SER A 129 1.83 -13.01 -11.72
C SER A 129 2.92 -13.50 -10.76
N LEU A 130 2.82 -13.16 -9.46
CA LEU A 130 3.70 -13.69 -8.42
C LEU A 130 3.43 -15.19 -8.18
N PRO A 131 4.36 -15.92 -7.52
CA PRO A 131 4.15 -17.33 -7.18
C PRO A 131 2.85 -17.52 -6.39
N GLU A 132 2.07 -18.55 -6.74
CA GLU A 132 0.75 -18.79 -6.16
C GLU A 132 0.80 -19.05 -4.64
N ASP A 133 1.92 -19.57 -4.13
CA ASP A 133 2.16 -19.78 -2.70
C ASP A 133 2.67 -18.53 -1.96
N THR A 134 2.65 -17.36 -2.60
CA THR A 134 2.95 -16.08 -1.94
C THR A 134 1.83 -15.70 -0.98
N ILE A 135 2.18 -15.53 0.29
CA ILE A 135 1.26 -15.07 1.34
C ILE A 135 1.06 -13.56 1.20
N VAL A 136 -0.19 -13.12 1.26
CA VAL A 136 -0.60 -11.72 1.13
C VAL A 136 -1.07 -11.19 2.47
N TYR A 137 -0.31 -10.26 3.04
CA TYR A 137 -0.75 -9.39 4.12
C TYR A 137 -1.34 -8.12 3.55
N ASN A 138 -2.60 -7.86 3.87
CA ASN A 138 -3.35 -6.73 3.37
C ASN A 138 -3.78 -5.78 4.51
N GLY A 139 -4.37 -4.64 4.16
CA GLY A 139 -4.68 -3.57 5.12
C GLY A 139 -5.78 -3.89 6.15
N HIS A 140 -6.76 -4.73 5.81
CA HIS A 140 -8.04 -4.75 6.54
C HIS A 140 -8.68 -6.13 6.77
N THR A 141 -8.36 -7.12 5.95
CA THR A 141 -8.98 -8.45 5.98
C THR A 141 -7.99 -9.51 6.47
N GLU A 142 -8.44 -10.76 6.56
CA GLU A 142 -7.55 -11.89 6.85
C GLU A 142 -6.49 -12.06 5.76
N GLU A 143 -5.37 -12.70 6.11
CA GLU A 143 -4.32 -13.03 5.13
C GLU A 143 -4.85 -14.01 4.07
N THR A 144 -4.30 -13.93 2.87
CA THR A 144 -4.66 -14.81 1.74
C THR A 144 -3.40 -15.23 0.98
N THR A 145 -3.56 -15.91 -0.16
CA THR A 145 -2.45 -16.24 -1.06
C THR A 145 -2.72 -15.72 -2.46
N ILE A 146 -1.66 -15.52 -3.24
CA ILE A 146 -1.79 -15.13 -4.65
C ILE A 146 -2.59 -16.18 -5.45
N GLY A 147 -2.43 -17.48 -5.14
CA GLY A 147 -3.20 -18.55 -5.77
C GLY A 147 -4.69 -18.44 -5.51
N GLU A 148 -5.09 -18.28 -4.23
CA GLU A 148 -6.49 -18.11 -3.81
C GLU A 148 -7.14 -16.91 -4.52
N GLU A 149 -6.47 -15.75 -4.52
CA GLU A 149 -7.04 -14.55 -5.12
C GLU A 149 -7.05 -14.60 -6.65
N LYS A 150 -6.08 -15.26 -7.28
CA LYS A 150 -6.07 -15.49 -8.74
C LYS A 150 -7.28 -16.35 -9.16
N GLU A 151 -7.67 -17.31 -8.33
CA GLU A 151 -8.88 -18.11 -8.54
C GLU A 151 -10.16 -17.29 -8.42
N PHE A 152 -10.26 -16.47 -7.36
CA PHE A 152 -11.39 -15.57 -7.10
C PHE A 152 -11.56 -14.51 -8.21
N LEU A 153 -10.46 -13.86 -8.61
CA LEU A 153 -10.44 -12.82 -9.65
C LEU A 153 -10.59 -13.37 -11.07
N GLY A 154 -10.52 -14.70 -11.24
CA GLY A 154 -10.65 -15.34 -12.55
C GLY A 154 -9.45 -15.17 -13.48
N PHE A 155 -8.26 -14.86 -12.95
CA PHE A 155 -7.03 -14.61 -13.72
C PHE A 155 -6.26 -15.89 -14.11
N ARG A 156 -6.97 -16.99 -14.36
CA ARG A 156 -6.40 -18.34 -14.54
C ARG A 156 -5.60 -18.55 -15.85
N ARG A 157 -5.33 -17.50 -16.66
CA ARG A 157 -4.77 -17.62 -18.03
C ARG A 157 -3.86 -16.45 -18.47
N ILE A 158 -3.14 -15.81 -17.55
CA ILE A 158 -2.13 -14.79 -17.93
C ILE A 158 -0.81 -15.49 -18.29
#